data_AF-A0A016VRL1-F1
#
_entry.id   AF-A0A016VRL1-F1
#
_cell.length_a   1.000
_cell.length_b   1.000
_cell.length_c   1.000
_cell.angle_alpha   90.00
_cell.angle_beta   90.00
_cell.angle_gamma   90.00
#
_symmetry.space_group_name_H-M   'P 1'
#
loop_
_entity.id
_entity.type
_entity.pdbx_description
1 polymer ?
#
loop_
_entity_poly.entity_id
_entity_poly.type
_entity_poly.pdbx_seq_one_letter_code
_entity_poly.pdbx_strand_id
1 'polypeptide(L)'
;MTSIVRSMYENGEGEGRHFITVLHLFIDQLHYSCDGPSSASFLPSSASLPPTVCVFDGDVEIVPMDVSQIPSGTFSANALFAAGPTDISLRQVSLDPMPDYMYDKLAEECQMPDAQLDDSPRPGAFYAALINDRWERVQCVRASKIDKAAFCVYLIDVGAFHYVRSDVLRRLNAKTPFRKMLMFKCKVAHIVPFDGQDVWSRESHEAVREFFEAGMGETVMVTPLPNSCGQWKQMNAPSVPLVTANISCCGRDLADWLISRRLALPETS
;
A
#
# COMPACT_ATOMS: atom_id res chain seq x y z
N MET A 1 -11.57 17.47 -14.89
CA MET A 1 -10.53 18.52 -14.97
C MET A 1 -9.38 18.03 -14.12
N THR A 2 -8.36 17.49 -14.78
CA THR A 2 -7.32 16.63 -14.20
C THR A 2 -6.24 17.51 -13.56
N SER A 3 -6.09 17.46 -12.24
CA SER A 3 -5.04 18.20 -11.54
C SER A 3 -3.91 17.24 -11.16
N ILE A 4 -2.84 17.29 -11.96
CA ILE A 4 -1.54 16.65 -11.68
C ILE A 4 -0.92 17.33 -10.48
N VAL A 5 -0.50 16.57 -9.46
CA VAL A 5 0.35 17.12 -8.42
C VAL A 5 1.44 16.07 -8.08
N ARG A 6 2.63 16.54 -7.68
CA ARG A 6 3.91 15.80 -7.60
C ARG A 6 4.21 15.30 -6.18
N SER A 7 4.84 14.13 -6.03
CA SER A 7 5.51 13.72 -4.80
C SER A 7 7.04 13.86 -4.95
N MET A 8 7.70 14.42 -3.93
CA MET A 8 9.17 14.45 -3.78
C MET A 8 9.54 13.69 -2.51
N TYR A 9 10.54 12.81 -2.61
CA TYR A 9 11.21 12.17 -1.48
C TYR A 9 12.19 13.16 -0.81
N GLU A 10 12.14 13.28 0.52
CA GLU A 10 13.24 13.87 1.30
C GLU A 10 14.28 12.79 1.59
N ASN A 11 15.48 12.92 1.03
CA ASN A 11 16.71 12.46 1.68
C ASN A 11 17.22 13.60 2.57
N GLY A 12 17.70 13.25 3.76
CA GLY A 12 17.89 14.18 4.88
C GLY A 12 18.89 15.32 4.68
N GLU A 13 18.71 16.30 5.57
CA GLU A 13 19.56 17.45 5.93
C GLU A 13 19.72 18.58 4.90
N GLY A 14 19.03 19.70 5.17
CA GLY A 14 19.26 20.97 4.47
C GLY A 14 18.06 21.91 4.57
N GLU A 15 18.33 23.18 4.90
CA GLU A 15 17.35 24.19 5.29
C GLU A 15 16.26 24.52 4.23
N GLY A 16 15.03 24.68 4.74
CA GLY A 16 14.03 25.66 4.33
C GLY A 16 13.82 25.97 2.84
N ARG A 17 12.73 25.42 2.27
CA ARG A 17 11.58 26.17 1.71
C ARG A 17 10.72 25.24 0.83
N HIS A 18 9.41 25.29 1.07
CA HIS A 18 8.30 24.83 0.23
C HIS A 18 8.13 23.32 -0.07
N PHE A 19 6.97 22.78 0.35
CA PHE A 19 5.86 22.29 -0.49
C PHE A 19 5.12 21.15 0.23
N ILE A 20 3.82 21.36 0.43
CA ILE A 20 2.85 20.39 0.94
C ILE A 20 2.07 19.82 -0.26
N THR A 21 1.75 18.51 -0.17
CA THR A 21 0.78 17.69 -0.92
C THR A 21 1.42 16.59 -1.80
N VAL A 22 0.89 15.35 -1.74
CA VAL A 22 0.41 14.46 -2.86
C VAL A 22 0.71 12.94 -2.75
N LEU A 23 -0.35 12.10 -2.88
CA LEU A 23 -0.51 11.09 -3.97
C LEU A 23 -2.01 10.72 -4.20
N HIS A 24 -2.59 11.14 -5.32
CA HIS A 24 -3.89 10.67 -5.86
C HIS A 24 -3.56 10.00 -7.19
N LEU A 25 -3.84 8.69 -7.34
CA LEU A 25 -4.13 8.01 -8.62
C LEU A 25 -4.32 6.49 -8.43
N PHE A 26 -3.66 5.87 -7.44
CA PHE A 26 -3.78 4.41 -7.23
C PHE A 26 -5.05 3.97 -6.49
N ILE A 27 -5.62 4.82 -5.63
CA ILE A 27 -6.79 4.46 -4.82
C ILE A 27 -8.05 4.32 -5.71
N ASP A 28 -8.23 5.18 -6.71
CA ASP A 28 -9.49 5.23 -7.48
C ASP A 28 -9.63 4.11 -8.54
N GLN A 29 -8.54 3.47 -8.97
CA GLN A 29 -8.57 2.49 -10.08
C GLN A 29 -8.83 1.03 -9.68
N LEU A 30 -8.89 0.70 -8.39
CA LEU A 30 -9.24 -0.64 -7.90
C LEU A 30 -10.76 -0.96 -7.95
N HIS A 31 -11.59 -0.07 -8.52
CA HIS A 31 -13.04 -0.31 -8.61
C HIS A 31 -13.45 -1.06 -9.89
N TYR A 32 -13.70 -2.34 -9.69
CA TYR A 32 -14.79 -3.17 -10.24
C TYR A 32 -15.53 -2.65 -11.50
N SER A 33 -15.34 -3.38 -12.61
CA SER A 33 -16.37 -3.51 -13.65
C SER A 33 -17.37 -4.57 -13.23
N CYS A 34 -18.63 -4.20 -13.02
CA CYS A 34 -19.81 -5.08 -13.13
C CYS A 34 -21.07 -4.23 -13.33
N ASP A 35 -21.47 -4.00 -14.58
CA ASP A 35 -22.81 -3.52 -14.95
C ASP A 35 -23.57 -4.64 -15.67
N GLY A 36 -24.71 -5.07 -15.11
CA GLY A 36 -25.65 -6.01 -15.72
C GLY A 36 -26.82 -6.37 -14.78
N PRO A 37 -28.08 -6.49 -15.26
CA PRO A 37 -29.24 -5.98 -14.54
C PRO A 37 -29.88 -6.93 -13.52
N SER A 38 -30.60 -6.30 -12.59
CA SER A 38 -31.42 -6.88 -11.52
C SER A 38 -32.38 -7.98 -11.99
N SER A 39 -32.36 -9.10 -11.28
CA SER A 39 -33.49 -10.00 -11.11
C SER A 39 -33.59 -10.42 -9.65
N ALA A 40 -34.70 -10.07 -9.01
CA ALA A 40 -34.98 -10.41 -7.62
C ALA A 40 -35.15 -11.93 -7.45
N SER A 41 -34.42 -12.52 -6.51
CA SER A 41 -34.71 -13.84 -5.95
C SER A 41 -34.35 -13.89 -4.48
N PHE A 42 -35.34 -14.25 -3.67
CA PHE A 42 -35.31 -14.37 -2.22
C PHE A 42 -34.19 -15.29 -1.72
N LEU A 43 -33.35 -14.80 -0.80
CA LEU A 43 -32.36 -15.60 -0.07
C LEU A 43 -32.88 -16.00 1.31
N PRO A 44 -32.63 -17.24 1.78
CA PRO A 44 -32.98 -17.66 3.13
C PRO A 44 -32.02 -17.05 4.16
N SER A 45 -32.55 -16.75 5.35
CA SER A 45 -31.86 -16.17 6.51
C SER A 45 -30.45 -16.74 6.72
N SER A 46 -29.45 -15.89 6.55
CA SER A 46 -28.06 -16.17 6.92
C SER A 46 -27.96 -16.36 8.44
N ALA A 47 -27.41 -17.48 8.88
CA ALA A 47 -27.02 -17.67 10.26
C ALA A 47 -26.06 -16.53 10.67
N SER A 48 -26.50 -15.68 11.60
CA SER A 48 -25.67 -14.59 12.13
C SER A 48 -24.50 -15.18 12.91
N LEU A 49 -23.27 -14.91 12.45
CA LEU A 49 -22.10 -15.08 13.30
C LEU A 49 -22.31 -14.27 14.60
N PRO A 50 -21.81 -14.75 15.75
CA PRO A 50 -21.94 -14.02 17.00
C PRO A 50 -21.38 -12.60 16.85
N PRO A 51 -22.01 -11.59 17.47
CA PRO A 51 -21.58 -10.20 17.33
C PRO A 51 -20.12 -10.08 17.76
N THR A 52 -19.28 -9.60 16.84
CA THR A 52 -17.88 -9.31 17.14
C THR A 52 -17.85 -8.24 18.21
N VAL A 53 -17.40 -8.59 19.41
CA VAL A 53 -17.28 -7.64 20.51
C VAL A 53 -16.18 -6.64 20.13
N CYS A 54 -16.58 -5.43 19.78
CA CYS A 54 -15.66 -4.32 19.50
C CYS A 54 -15.11 -3.80 20.82
N VAL A 55 -13.79 -3.75 20.94
CA VAL A 55 -13.10 -3.19 22.11
C VAL A 55 -12.03 -2.24 21.60
N PHE A 56 -12.17 -0.96 21.92
CA PHE A 56 -11.23 0.09 21.49
C PHE A 56 -10.23 0.47 22.59
N ASP A 57 -10.30 -0.22 23.72
CA ASP A 57 -9.34 -0.08 24.82
C ASP A 57 -8.24 -1.14 24.67
N GLY A 58 -6.98 -0.68 24.67
CA GLY A 58 -5.80 -1.53 24.53
C GLY A 58 -4.99 -1.24 23.27
N ASP A 59 -3.78 -1.79 23.23
CA ASP A 59 -2.90 -1.65 22.07
C ASP A 59 -3.25 -2.69 21.00
N VAL A 60 -3.34 -2.23 19.75
CA VAL A 60 -3.55 -3.10 18.59
C VAL A 60 -2.19 -3.51 18.04
N GLU A 61 -1.96 -4.82 17.97
CA GLU A 61 -0.77 -5.38 17.32
C GLU A 61 -1.10 -5.79 15.90
N ILE A 62 -0.37 -5.22 14.94
CA ILE A 62 -0.44 -5.60 13.53
C ILE A 62 0.95 -6.07 13.09
N VAL A 63 1.01 -7.27 12.54
CA VAL A 63 2.25 -7.96 12.17
C VAL A 63 2.35 -8.18 10.67
N PRO A 64 3.54 -8.02 10.07
CA PRO A 64 3.75 -8.35 8.66
C PRO A 64 3.55 -9.84 8.38
N MET A 65 3.27 -10.17 7.12
CA MET A 65 3.46 -11.54 6.66
C MET A 65 4.93 -11.95 6.71
N ASP A 66 5.18 -13.24 6.81
CA ASP A 66 6.53 -13.79 6.84
C ASP A 66 7.08 -13.93 5.42
N VAL A 67 8.40 -13.84 5.28
CA VAL A 67 9.08 -13.97 3.97
C VAL A 67 8.76 -15.31 3.30
N SER A 68 8.63 -16.38 4.10
CA SER A 68 8.27 -17.73 3.64
C SER A 68 6.87 -17.83 3.05
N GLN A 69 6.01 -16.82 3.26
CA GLN A 69 4.67 -16.77 2.70
C GLN A 69 4.64 -16.17 1.29
N ILE A 70 5.76 -15.65 0.77
CA ILE A 70 5.89 -15.28 -0.65
C ILE A 70 6.13 -16.57 -1.46
N PRO A 71 5.30 -16.86 -2.50
CA PRO A 71 5.51 -18.02 -3.35
C PRO A 71 6.88 -18.00 -4.01
N SER A 72 7.51 -19.17 -4.17
CA SER A 72 8.80 -19.29 -4.87
C SER A 72 8.64 -19.41 -6.39
N GLY A 73 7.50 -19.90 -6.86
CA GLY A 73 7.14 -19.95 -8.28
C GLY A 73 6.43 -18.68 -8.74
N THR A 74 6.16 -18.57 -10.03
CA THR A 74 5.39 -17.45 -10.59
C THR A 74 3.97 -17.42 -10.03
N PHE A 75 3.49 -16.23 -9.64
CA PHE A 75 2.15 -16.02 -9.10
C PHE A 75 1.54 -14.69 -9.57
N SER A 76 0.23 -14.56 -9.42
CA SER A 76 -0.50 -13.33 -9.72
C SER A 76 -0.63 -12.44 -8.47
N ALA A 77 -0.42 -11.13 -8.64
CA ALA A 77 -0.50 -10.13 -7.59
C ALA A 77 -1.23 -8.87 -8.05
N ASN A 78 -1.84 -8.17 -7.10
CA ASN A 78 -2.35 -6.82 -7.28
C ASN A 78 -1.22 -5.82 -7.01
N ALA A 79 -1.04 -4.86 -7.92
CA ALA A 79 -0.17 -3.72 -7.69
C ALA A 79 -0.91 -2.67 -6.86
N LEU A 80 -0.45 -2.44 -5.63
CA LEU A 80 -1.11 -1.55 -4.67
C LEU A 80 -0.56 -0.13 -4.72
N PHE A 81 0.75 -0.02 -4.91
CA PHE A 81 1.47 1.24 -4.95
C PHE A 81 2.82 1.06 -5.65
N ALA A 82 3.24 2.07 -6.40
CA ALA A 82 4.54 2.09 -7.04
C ALA A 82 5.26 3.42 -6.75
N ALA A 83 6.30 3.35 -5.94
CA ALA A 83 7.19 4.47 -5.69
C ALA A 83 8.36 4.50 -6.67
N GLY A 84 8.81 3.35 -7.17
CA GLY A 84 9.87 3.24 -8.18
C GLY A 84 10.38 1.82 -8.37
N PRO A 85 11.49 1.63 -9.10
CA PRO A 85 11.99 0.29 -9.47
C PRO A 85 12.39 -0.60 -8.29
N THR A 86 12.65 -0.02 -7.11
CA THR A 86 13.03 -0.74 -5.89
C THR A 86 11.96 -0.68 -4.80
N ASP A 87 10.81 -0.08 -5.08
CA ASP A 87 9.76 0.20 -4.09
C ASP A 87 8.38 0.07 -4.74
N ILE A 88 7.96 -1.18 -4.96
CA ILE A 88 6.64 -1.55 -5.47
C ILE A 88 5.93 -2.34 -4.39
N SER A 89 4.74 -1.92 -3.97
CA SER A 89 3.91 -2.65 -3.02
C SER A 89 2.96 -3.58 -3.77
N LEU A 90 2.98 -4.86 -3.42
CA LEU A 90 2.18 -5.90 -4.04
C LEU A 90 1.40 -6.69 -2.99
N ARG A 91 0.29 -7.30 -3.41
CA ARG A 91 -0.48 -8.28 -2.62
C ARG A 91 -0.84 -9.47 -3.49
N GLN A 92 -0.71 -10.68 -2.97
CA GLN A 92 -1.08 -11.89 -3.71
C GLN A 92 -2.59 -11.93 -3.96
N VAL A 93 -3.01 -12.24 -5.19
CA VAL A 93 -4.43 -12.35 -5.55
C VAL A 93 -5.12 -13.49 -4.79
N SER A 94 -4.39 -14.55 -4.48
CA SER A 94 -4.89 -15.68 -3.67
C SER A 94 -5.36 -15.28 -2.27
N LEU A 95 -5.01 -14.07 -1.80
CA LEU A 95 -5.36 -13.55 -0.49
C LEU A 95 -6.50 -12.52 -0.53
N ASP A 96 -7.01 -12.13 -1.70
CA ASP A 96 -7.98 -11.04 -1.88
C ASP A 96 -9.30 -11.16 -1.09
N PRO A 97 -9.86 -12.36 -0.82
CA PRO A 97 -11.05 -12.45 0.02
C PRO A 97 -10.85 -11.90 1.44
N MET A 98 -9.61 -11.86 1.94
CA MET A 98 -9.32 -11.39 3.30
C MET A 98 -9.39 -9.86 3.43
N PRO A 99 -8.72 -9.05 2.58
CA PRO A 99 -8.88 -7.60 2.56
C PRO A 99 -10.32 -7.12 2.42
N ASP A 100 -11.12 -7.69 1.51
CA ASP A 100 -12.48 -7.20 1.26
C ASP A 100 -13.32 -7.25 2.53
N TYR A 101 -13.35 -8.41 3.19
CA TYR A 101 -14.08 -8.58 4.45
C TYR A 101 -13.47 -7.72 5.59
N MET A 102 -12.15 -7.58 5.62
CA MET A 102 -11.48 -6.74 6.62
C MET A 102 -11.89 -5.27 6.50
N TYR A 103 -11.93 -4.74 5.27
CA TYR A 103 -12.24 -3.33 5.03
C TYR A 103 -13.72 -3.01 5.21
N ASP A 104 -14.62 -3.95 4.91
CA ASP A 104 -16.04 -3.82 5.27
C ASP A 104 -16.23 -3.71 6.78
N LYS A 105 -15.56 -4.60 7.55
CA LYS A 105 -15.60 -4.55 9.02
C LYS A 105 -14.96 -3.28 9.57
N LEU A 106 -13.82 -2.87 9.02
CA LEU A 106 -13.16 -1.63 9.40
C LEU A 106 -14.08 -0.42 9.21
N ALA A 107 -14.79 -0.36 8.08
CA ALA A 107 -15.72 0.71 7.78
C ALA A 107 -16.89 0.75 8.78
N GLU A 108 -17.47 -0.40 9.14
CA GLU A 108 -18.51 -0.51 10.16
C GLU A 108 -18.02 -0.05 11.55
N GLU A 109 -16.85 -0.56 11.99
CA GLU A 109 -16.27 -0.28 13.30
C GLU A 109 -15.90 1.20 13.46
N CYS A 110 -15.39 1.85 12.41
CA CYS A 110 -14.97 3.26 12.45
C CYS A 110 -16.12 4.25 12.58
N GLN A 111 -17.37 3.83 12.35
CA GLN A 111 -18.57 4.64 12.59
C GLN A 111 -19.00 4.64 14.06
N MET A 112 -18.46 3.74 14.89
CA MET A 112 -18.82 3.68 16.30
C MET A 112 -18.30 4.90 17.06
N PRO A 113 -19.08 5.50 17.98
CA PRO A 113 -18.62 6.63 18.80
C PRO A 113 -17.34 6.30 19.57
N ASP A 114 -17.26 5.08 20.12
CA ASP A 114 -16.10 4.62 20.88
C ASP A 114 -14.84 4.47 20.02
N ALA A 115 -14.95 4.40 18.69
CA ALA A 115 -13.79 4.37 17.81
C ALA A 115 -13.12 5.75 17.68
N GLN A 116 -13.73 6.84 18.16
CA GLN A 116 -13.12 8.16 18.13
C GLN A 116 -11.84 8.21 18.98
N LEU A 117 -10.94 9.13 18.61
CA LEU A 117 -9.74 9.41 19.38
C LEU A 117 -10.02 10.47 20.44
N ASP A 118 -9.78 10.11 21.69
CA ASP A 118 -9.81 11.06 22.81
C ASP A 118 -8.46 11.78 22.98
N ASP A 119 -7.37 11.09 22.63
CA ASP A 119 -5.99 11.54 22.80
C ASP A 119 -5.29 11.77 21.45
N SER A 120 -4.18 12.52 21.50
CA SER A 120 -3.31 12.70 20.33
C SER A 120 -2.74 11.36 19.85
N PRO A 121 -2.71 11.10 18.53
CA PRO A 121 -2.05 9.93 17.95
C PRO A 121 -0.60 9.76 18.44
N ARG A 122 -0.23 8.53 18.79
CA ARG A 122 1.11 8.17 19.27
C ARG A 122 1.96 7.61 18.12
N PRO A 123 3.20 8.09 17.92
CA PRO A 123 4.14 7.46 16.99
C PRO A 123 4.31 5.95 17.28
N GLY A 124 4.31 5.13 16.23
CA GLY A 124 4.39 3.67 16.29
C GLY A 124 3.05 2.96 16.48
N ALA A 125 2.01 3.64 16.97
CA ALA A 125 0.69 3.04 17.18
C ALA A 125 -0.13 2.93 15.89
N PHE A 126 -1.06 1.97 15.86
CA PHE A 126 -1.92 1.69 14.71
C PHE A 126 -3.31 2.30 14.89
N TYR A 127 -3.85 2.81 13.79
CA TYR A 127 -5.14 3.50 13.70
C TYR A 127 -5.85 3.13 12.41
N ALA A 128 -7.12 3.51 12.29
CA ALA A 128 -7.76 3.68 10.99
C ALA A 128 -7.71 5.15 10.59
N ALA A 129 -7.65 5.44 9.30
CA ALA A 129 -7.73 6.79 8.75
C ALA A 129 -8.74 6.84 7.60
N LEU A 130 -9.60 7.86 7.58
CA LEU A 130 -10.44 8.13 6.42
C LEU A 130 -9.63 8.93 5.40
N ILE A 131 -9.30 8.31 4.26
CA ILE A 131 -8.50 8.87 3.18
C ILE A 131 -9.28 8.66 1.88
N ASN A 132 -9.62 9.75 1.18
CA ASN A 132 -10.38 9.70 -0.08
C ASN A 132 -11.66 8.86 0.04
N ASP A 133 -12.45 9.14 1.08
CA ASP A 133 -13.70 8.45 1.40
C ASP A 133 -13.57 6.94 1.66
N ARG A 134 -12.34 6.44 1.91
CA ARG A 134 -12.08 5.04 2.28
C ARG A 134 -11.33 4.94 3.60
N TRP A 135 -11.71 3.95 4.41
CA TRP A 135 -11.01 3.65 5.64
C TRP A 135 -9.78 2.81 5.36
N GLU A 136 -8.63 3.29 5.81
CA GLU A 136 -7.34 2.61 5.67
C GLU A 136 -6.76 2.27 7.03
N ARG A 137 -6.13 1.10 7.18
CA ARG A 137 -5.31 0.82 8.36
C ARG A 137 -3.97 1.53 8.21
N VAL A 138 -3.56 2.24 9.24
CA VAL A 138 -2.36 3.06 9.22
C VAL A 138 -1.52 2.89 10.49
N GLN A 139 -0.21 3.09 10.37
CA GLN A 139 0.66 3.35 11.52
C GLN A 139 0.96 4.84 11.59
N CYS A 140 0.81 5.44 12.77
CA CYS A 140 1.26 6.81 12.99
C CYS A 140 2.80 6.86 13.01
N VAL A 141 3.42 7.59 12.09
CA VAL A 141 4.88 7.68 11.97
C VAL A 141 5.40 8.82 12.82
N ARG A 142 4.83 10.02 12.65
CA ARG A 142 5.22 11.24 13.37
C ARG A 142 4.16 12.32 13.26
N ALA A 143 4.13 13.24 14.21
CA ALA A 143 3.39 14.50 14.06
C ALA A 143 4.02 15.40 12.98
N SER A 144 3.20 16.21 12.32
CA SER A 144 3.67 17.23 11.39
C SER A 144 4.36 18.37 12.14
N LYS A 145 5.42 18.91 11.53
CA LYS A 145 6.14 20.09 12.06
C LYS A 145 5.41 21.41 11.77
N ILE A 146 4.42 21.39 10.88
CA ILE A 146 3.76 22.60 10.36
C ILE A 146 2.33 22.72 10.92
N ASP A 147 1.53 21.66 10.83
CA ASP A 147 0.17 21.60 11.38
C ASP A 147 0.14 20.63 12.56
N LYS A 148 -0.07 21.15 13.78
CA LYS A 148 -0.08 20.35 15.01
C LYS A 148 -1.20 19.32 15.07
N ALA A 149 -2.24 19.48 14.26
CA ALA A 149 -3.33 18.51 14.13
C ALA A 149 -3.07 17.48 13.02
N ALA A 150 -1.98 17.61 12.25
CA ALA A 150 -1.64 16.70 11.16
C ALA A 150 -0.53 15.72 11.55
N PHE A 151 -0.62 14.51 11.03
CA PHE A 151 0.28 13.39 11.31
C PHE A 151 0.68 12.73 9.99
N CYS A 152 1.96 12.41 9.89
CA CYS A 152 2.47 11.52 8.87
C CYS A 152 2.13 10.08 9.30
N VAL A 153 1.44 9.36 8.43
CA VAL A 153 1.02 7.98 8.65
C VAL A 153 1.53 7.10 7.50
N TYR A 154 1.75 5.82 7.80
CA TYR A 154 2.08 4.80 6.80
C TYR A 154 0.87 3.89 6.59
N LEU A 155 0.32 3.84 5.38
CA LEU A 155 -0.79 2.98 5.01
C LEU A 155 -0.27 1.55 4.93
N ILE A 156 -0.54 0.75 5.94
CA ILE A 156 0.21 -0.49 6.18
C ILE A 156 -0.12 -1.60 5.17
N ASP A 157 -1.30 -1.52 4.56
CA ASP A 157 -1.77 -2.46 3.53
C ASP A 157 -1.51 -1.97 2.10
N VAL A 158 -1.06 -0.73 1.93
CA VAL A 158 -0.76 -0.11 0.63
C VAL A 158 0.75 0.12 0.47
N GLY A 159 1.44 0.40 1.56
CA GLY A 159 2.88 0.68 1.60
C GLY A 159 3.26 2.10 1.18
N ALA A 160 2.40 3.08 1.46
CA ALA A 160 2.61 4.49 1.12
C ALA A 160 2.53 5.39 2.36
N PHE A 161 3.25 6.51 2.33
CA PHE A 161 3.13 7.55 3.36
C PHE A 161 2.05 8.57 2.98
N HIS A 162 1.30 9.04 3.97
CA HIS A 162 0.29 10.08 3.79
C HIS A 162 0.28 11.03 4.98
N TYR A 163 -0.16 12.27 4.77
CA TYR A 163 -0.47 13.19 5.86
C TYR A 163 -1.98 13.21 6.09
N VAL A 164 -2.42 12.98 7.32
CA VAL A 164 -3.83 13.04 7.71
C VAL A 164 -3.98 13.89 8.96
N ARG A 165 -5.16 14.47 9.16
CA ARG A 165 -5.47 15.19 10.38
C ARG A 165 -6.02 14.24 11.45
N SER A 166 -5.93 14.61 12.72
CA SER A 166 -6.35 13.75 13.83
C SER A 166 -7.86 13.47 13.86
N ASP A 167 -8.68 14.36 13.31
CA ASP A 167 -10.14 14.25 13.23
C ASP A 167 -10.63 13.12 12.32
N VAL A 168 -9.82 12.73 11.32
CA VAL A 168 -10.10 11.62 10.41
C VAL A 168 -9.51 10.29 10.87
N LEU A 169 -8.84 10.25 12.03
CA LEU A 169 -8.31 9.03 12.63
C LEU A 169 -9.31 8.38 13.58
N ARG A 170 -9.27 7.05 13.65
CA ARG A 170 -10.06 6.23 14.58
C ARG A 170 -9.19 5.17 15.25
N ARG A 171 -9.58 4.75 16.45
CA ARG A 171 -9.06 3.57 17.13
C ARG A 171 -9.43 2.32 16.34
N LEU A 172 -8.50 1.38 16.27
CA LEU A 172 -8.77 0.05 15.73
C LEU A 172 -9.37 -0.83 16.83
N ASN A 173 -10.24 -1.76 16.45
CA ASN A 173 -10.74 -2.78 17.36
C ASN A 173 -9.59 -3.70 17.82
N ALA A 174 -9.23 -3.67 19.11
CA ALA A 174 -8.16 -4.47 19.68
C ALA A 174 -8.43 -5.98 19.59
N LYS A 175 -9.69 -6.39 19.45
CA LYS A 175 -10.11 -7.78 19.26
C LYS A 175 -10.28 -8.19 17.79
N THR A 176 -9.91 -7.34 16.85
CA THR A 176 -9.98 -7.69 15.43
C THR A 176 -9.16 -8.95 15.14
N PRO A 177 -9.68 -9.91 14.35
CA PRO A 177 -8.90 -11.03 13.85
C PRO A 177 -7.93 -10.60 12.74
N PHE A 178 -8.12 -9.41 12.15
CA PHE A 178 -7.31 -8.89 11.05
C PHE A 178 -6.04 -8.22 11.57
N ARG A 179 -5.08 -9.05 12.01
CA ARG A 179 -3.80 -8.58 12.56
C ARG A 179 -2.62 -8.73 11.61
N LYS A 180 -2.82 -9.29 10.41
CA LYS A 180 -1.75 -9.51 9.43
C LYS A 180 -1.73 -8.39 8.39
N MET A 181 -0.55 -7.91 8.01
CA MET A 181 -0.35 -7.13 6.78
C MET A 181 -0.03 -8.11 5.65
N LEU A 182 -0.81 -8.04 4.58
CA LEU A 182 -0.69 -8.95 3.43
C LEU A 182 0.09 -8.32 2.26
N MET A 183 0.52 -7.07 2.43
CA MET A 183 1.36 -6.35 1.49
C MET A 183 2.83 -6.75 1.69
N PHE A 184 3.53 -6.91 0.58
CA PHE A 184 4.98 -7.06 0.53
C PHE A 184 5.57 -6.11 -0.51
N LYS A 185 6.85 -5.79 -0.35
CA LYS A 185 7.60 -4.93 -1.26
C LYS A 185 8.28 -5.76 -2.35
N CYS A 186 8.43 -5.16 -3.52
CA CYS A 186 9.11 -5.76 -4.65
C CYS A 186 10.14 -4.80 -5.26
N LYS A 187 11.31 -5.35 -5.57
CA LYS A 187 12.35 -4.73 -6.41
C LYS A 187 12.32 -5.41 -7.78
N VAL A 188 12.38 -4.63 -8.84
CA VAL A 188 12.48 -5.14 -10.21
C VAL A 188 13.86 -5.78 -10.41
N ALA A 189 13.85 -6.98 -10.96
CA ALA A 189 15.05 -7.78 -11.23
C ALA A 189 15.85 -7.26 -12.44
N HIS A 190 17.14 -7.57 -12.46
CA HIS A 190 18.03 -7.46 -13.62
C HIS A 190 18.18 -6.05 -14.21
N ILE A 191 17.92 -5.02 -13.40
CA ILE A 191 18.08 -3.63 -13.81
C ILE A 191 18.83 -2.81 -12.77
N VAL A 192 19.59 -1.85 -13.27
CA VAL A 192 20.26 -0.81 -12.51
C VAL A 192 19.88 0.58 -13.04
N PRO A 193 20.05 1.66 -12.26
CA PRO A 193 19.80 3.01 -12.75
C PRO A 193 20.60 3.29 -14.03
N PHE A 194 19.99 4.07 -14.92
CA PHE A 194 20.65 4.49 -16.15
C PHE A 194 21.92 5.31 -15.85
N ASP A 195 22.92 5.22 -16.73
CA ASP A 195 24.19 5.98 -16.64
C ASP A 195 25.13 5.59 -15.48
N GLY A 196 24.97 4.38 -14.91
CA GLY A 196 25.85 3.89 -13.85
C GLY A 196 25.74 4.67 -12.53
N GLN A 197 24.65 5.42 -12.36
CA GLN A 197 24.35 6.16 -11.15
C GLN A 197 23.85 5.22 -10.05
N ASP A 198 24.08 5.57 -8.78
CA ASP A 198 23.57 4.82 -7.63
C ASP A 198 22.11 5.15 -7.29
N VAL A 199 21.51 6.12 -7.99
CA VAL A 199 20.19 6.69 -7.67
C VAL A 199 19.28 6.62 -8.89
N TRP A 200 18.04 6.14 -8.68
CA TRP A 200 17.01 6.15 -9.72
C TRP A 200 16.55 7.57 -10.04
N SER A 201 16.45 7.89 -11.32
CA SER A 201 15.95 9.20 -11.73
C SER A 201 14.45 9.31 -11.46
N ARG A 202 13.97 10.55 -11.30
CA ARG A 202 12.55 10.84 -11.14
C ARG A 202 11.71 10.24 -12.27
N GLU A 203 12.22 10.27 -13.49
CA GLU A 203 11.59 9.71 -14.68
C GLU A 203 11.49 8.19 -14.60
N SER A 204 12.48 7.49 -14.03
CA SER A 204 12.38 6.06 -13.74
C SER A 204 11.25 5.77 -12.73
N HIS A 205 11.13 6.58 -11.68
CA HIS A 205 10.04 6.44 -10.71
C HIS A 205 8.65 6.68 -11.34
N GLU A 206 8.53 7.69 -12.19
CA GLU A 206 7.29 8.00 -12.94
C GLU A 206 6.94 6.89 -13.94
N ALA A 207 7.92 6.36 -14.67
CA ALA A 207 7.71 5.31 -15.66
C ALA A 207 7.20 3.99 -15.06
N VAL A 208 7.60 3.66 -13.82
CA VAL A 208 7.04 2.50 -13.10
C VAL A 208 5.56 2.73 -12.77
N ARG A 209 5.16 3.94 -12.35
CA ARG A 209 3.75 4.27 -12.11
C ARG A 209 2.95 4.17 -13.40
N GLU A 210 3.42 4.80 -14.47
CA GLU A 210 2.80 4.76 -15.80
C GLU A 210 2.62 3.33 -16.32
N PHE A 211 3.56 2.43 -16.03
CA PHE A 211 3.47 1.02 -16.44
C PHE A 211 2.23 0.33 -15.84
N PHE A 212 2.00 0.51 -14.53
CA PHE A 212 0.86 -0.08 -13.85
C PHE A 212 -0.45 0.65 -14.15
N GLU A 213 -0.42 1.98 -14.29
CA GLU A 213 -1.60 2.77 -14.72
C GLU A 213 -2.08 2.34 -16.11
N ALA A 214 -1.16 2.07 -17.03
CA ALA A 214 -1.49 1.53 -18.35
C ALA A 214 -2.08 0.11 -18.31
N GLY A 215 -1.92 -0.61 -17.19
CA GLY A 215 -2.57 -1.90 -16.94
C GLY A 215 -4.02 -1.78 -16.48
N MET A 216 -4.52 -0.59 -16.16
CA MET A 216 -5.93 -0.33 -15.82
C MET A 216 -6.50 -1.25 -14.72
N GLY A 217 -5.68 -1.58 -13.71
CA GLY A 217 -6.08 -2.44 -12.58
C GLY A 217 -5.93 -3.94 -12.84
N GLU A 218 -5.40 -4.35 -14.00
CA GLU A 218 -5.07 -5.75 -14.28
C GLU A 218 -4.03 -6.31 -13.29
N THR A 219 -4.20 -7.59 -12.96
CA THR A 219 -3.24 -8.29 -12.10
C THR A 219 -1.89 -8.42 -12.80
N VAL A 220 -0.82 -8.47 -12.01
CA VAL A 220 0.55 -8.58 -12.51
C VAL A 220 1.09 -9.97 -12.21
N MET A 221 1.88 -10.51 -13.13
CA MET A 221 2.59 -11.75 -12.92
C MET A 221 3.95 -11.45 -12.31
N VAL A 222 4.19 -12.00 -11.12
CA VAL A 222 5.43 -11.85 -10.36
C VAL A 222 6.20 -13.16 -10.44
N THR A 223 7.44 -13.10 -10.90
CA THR A 223 8.36 -14.26 -10.93
C THR A 223 9.58 -13.96 -10.06
N PRO A 224 9.57 -14.40 -8.79
CA PRO A 224 10.67 -14.19 -7.86
C PRO A 224 11.98 -14.78 -8.35
N LEU A 225 13.09 -14.09 -8.09
CA LEU A 225 14.41 -14.67 -8.26
C LEU A 225 14.72 -15.65 -7.11
N PRO A 226 15.46 -16.74 -7.36
CA PRO A 226 15.89 -17.65 -6.29
C PRO A 226 16.67 -16.91 -5.21
N ASN A 227 16.39 -17.21 -3.94
CA ASN A 227 17.06 -16.63 -2.76
C ASN A 227 17.05 -15.10 -2.70
N SER A 228 16.07 -14.45 -3.33
CA SER A 228 15.97 -12.99 -3.39
C SER A 228 15.06 -12.36 -2.34
N CYS A 229 14.38 -13.19 -1.56
CA CYS A 229 13.46 -12.72 -0.55
C CYS A 229 14.21 -12.22 0.69
N GLY A 230 13.72 -11.13 1.28
CA GLY A 230 14.34 -10.49 2.43
C GLY A 230 13.35 -9.61 3.18
N GLN A 231 13.86 -8.56 3.82
CA GLN A 231 13.06 -7.60 4.58
C GLN A 231 13.30 -6.20 4.02
N TRP A 232 12.22 -5.53 3.66
CA TRP A 232 12.23 -4.10 3.38
C TRP A 232 12.15 -3.34 4.71
N LYS A 233 13.03 -2.34 4.87
CA LYS A 233 13.13 -1.54 6.08
C LYS A 233 13.08 -0.08 5.72
N GLN A 234 12.23 0.66 6.41
CA GLN A 234 12.16 2.11 6.34
C GLN A 234 12.06 2.65 7.77
N MET A 235 12.74 3.76 8.03
CA MET A 235 12.75 4.35 9.35
C MET A 235 11.32 4.69 9.80
N ASN A 236 10.95 4.25 11.00
CA ASN A 236 9.64 4.49 11.64
C ASN A 236 8.42 3.90 10.90
N ALA A 237 8.62 2.96 9.97
CA ALA A 237 7.57 2.14 9.38
C ALA A 237 7.81 0.65 9.70
N PRO A 238 6.79 -0.21 9.63
CA PRO A 238 6.96 -1.63 9.89
C PRO A 238 7.89 -2.25 8.85
N SER A 239 8.79 -3.13 9.28
CA SER A 239 9.56 -3.98 8.36
C SER A 239 8.60 -4.95 7.67
N VAL A 240 8.60 -5.01 6.34
CA VAL A 240 7.72 -5.93 5.59
C VAL A 240 8.55 -6.82 4.66
N PRO A 241 8.03 -7.98 4.23
CA PRO A 241 8.76 -8.83 3.28
C PRO A 241 9.11 -8.07 2.00
N LEU A 242 10.28 -8.40 1.46
CA LEU A 242 10.80 -7.91 0.20
C LEU A 242 11.10 -9.08 -0.71
N VAL A 243 10.86 -8.93 -2.01
CA VAL A 243 11.29 -9.87 -3.04
C VAL A 243 11.90 -9.13 -4.23
N THR A 244 12.96 -9.68 -4.82
CA THR A 244 13.42 -9.21 -6.14
C THR A 244 12.83 -10.12 -7.21
N ALA A 245 12.11 -9.57 -8.18
CA ALA A 245 11.34 -10.37 -9.13
C ALA A 245 11.27 -9.72 -10.52
N ASN A 246 11.06 -10.56 -11.52
CA ASN A 246 10.53 -10.09 -12.81
C ASN A 246 9.04 -9.81 -12.64
N ILE A 247 8.57 -8.69 -13.19
CA ILE A 247 7.18 -8.25 -13.12
C ILE A 247 6.69 -8.03 -14.54
N SER A 248 5.59 -8.70 -14.90
CA SER A 248 4.92 -8.48 -16.17
C SER A 248 3.44 -8.17 -15.98
N CYS A 249 2.90 -7.33 -16.86
CA CYS A 249 1.49 -6.93 -16.87
C CYS A 249 1.05 -6.78 -18.32
N CYS A 250 -0.11 -7.35 -18.67
CA CYS A 250 -0.67 -7.29 -20.03
C CYS A 250 0.34 -7.71 -21.14
N GLY A 251 1.15 -8.73 -20.88
CA GLY A 251 2.16 -9.23 -21.82
C GLY A 251 3.40 -8.34 -21.98
N ARG A 252 3.55 -7.28 -21.19
CA ARG A 252 4.77 -6.44 -21.15
C ARG A 252 5.57 -6.74 -19.89
N ASP A 253 6.89 -6.82 -20.02
CA ASP A 253 7.82 -6.90 -18.90
C ASP A 253 8.25 -5.50 -18.45
N LEU A 254 8.30 -5.27 -17.13
CA LEU A 254 8.62 -3.96 -16.54
C LEU A 254 10.11 -3.60 -16.70
N ALA A 255 11.03 -4.56 -16.62
CA ALA A 255 12.44 -4.30 -16.83
C ALA A 255 12.69 -3.89 -18.29
N ASP A 256 12.15 -4.65 -19.25
CA ASP A 256 12.24 -4.32 -20.68
C ASP A 256 11.62 -2.96 -21.00
N TRP A 257 10.48 -2.64 -20.37
CA TRP A 257 9.83 -1.33 -20.50
C TRP A 257 10.76 -0.18 -20.08
N LEU A 258 11.40 -0.30 -18.91
CA LEU A 258 12.33 0.72 -18.41
C LEU A 258 13.59 0.82 -19.28
N ILE A 259 14.15 -0.31 -19.73
CA ILE A 259 15.33 -0.34 -20.61
C ILE A 259 15.01 0.31 -21.96
N SER A 260 13.86 0.00 -22.57
CA SER A 260 13.46 0.55 -23.88
C SER A 260 13.34 2.08 -23.87
N ARG A 261 13.00 2.66 -22.71
CA ARG A 261 12.89 4.11 -22.49
C ARG A 261 14.20 4.76 -22.05
N ARG A 262 15.30 4.00 -21.95
CA ARG A 262 16.60 4.44 -21.44
C ARG A 262 16.51 4.98 -20.00
N LEU A 263 15.66 4.37 -19.18
CA LEU A 263 15.46 4.70 -17.76
C LEU A 263 16.10 3.66 -16.83
N ALA A 264 16.64 2.59 -17.40
CA ALA A 264 17.41 1.56 -16.73
C ALA A 264 18.42 0.94 -17.71
N LEU A 265 19.44 0.27 -17.16
CA LEU A 265 20.33 -0.62 -17.90
C LEU A 265 20.16 -2.06 -17.40
N PRO A 266 20.37 -3.08 -18.25
CA PRO A 266 20.48 -4.46 -17.79
C PRO A 266 21.61 -4.59 -16.76
N GLU A 267 21.33 -5.26 -15.65
CA GLU A 267 22.35 -5.64 -14.67
C GLU A 267 23.26 -6.70 -15.29
N THR A 268 24.52 -6.36 -15.55
CA THR A 268 25.52 -7.32 -16.04
C THR A 268 25.89 -8.29 -14.92
N SER A 269 25.70 -9.59 -15.16
CA SER A 269 26.10 -10.67 -14.24
C SER A 269 27.60 -10.81 -14.11
#